data_AF-K1TY57-F1
#
_entry.id   AF-K1TY57-F1
#
_cell.length_a   1.000
_cell.length_b   1.000
_cell.length_c   1.000
_cell.angle_alpha   90.00
_cell.angle_beta   90.00
_cell.angle_gamma   90.00
#
_symmetry.space_group_name_H-M   'P 1'
#
loop_
_entity.id
_entity.type
_entity.pdbx_description
1 polymer ?
#
loop_
_entity_poly.entity_id
_entity_poly.type
_entity_poly.pdbx_seq_one_letter_code
_entity_poly.pdbx_strand_id
1 'polypeptide(L)'
;MPLSLDIEDFEAHFHAAEAAGDDDVRLAEYQAALALYAGDPLPRMTDEIWTIPIVAYYHSLYTRAAAGAIELLEKQERTAEAVALCRRAIHIEPYQEDLYEHLMRGLLRTGDMKGA
;
A
#
# COMPACT_ATOMS: atom_id res chain seq x y z
N MET A 1 -7.36 -23.95 -2.53
CA MET A 1 -7.99 -22.96 -3.44
C MET A 1 -6.86 -22.21 -4.12
N PRO A 2 -6.94 -21.93 -5.43
CA PRO A 2 -6.06 -20.93 -6.00
C PRO A 2 -6.48 -19.56 -5.44
N LEU A 3 -5.53 -18.77 -4.91
CA LEU A 3 -5.75 -17.35 -4.67
C LEU A 3 -5.94 -16.72 -6.06
N SER A 4 -7.16 -16.33 -6.43
CA SER A 4 -7.33 -15.28 -7.42
C SER A 4 -7.09 -13.97 -6.68
N LEU A 5 -6.01 -13.26 -7.00
CA LEU A 5 -6.03 -11.81 -6.80
C LEU A 5 -7.23 -11.33 -7.62
N ASP A 6 -8.23 -10.72 -6.98
CA ASP A 6 -9.26 -10.01 -7.72
C ASP A 6 -8.65 -8.69 -8.18
N ILE A 7 -7.86 -8.81 -9.25
CA ILE A 7 -7.10 -7.76 -9.87
C ILE A 7 -8.04 -6.63 -10.33
N GLU A 8 -9.23 -7.00 -10.79
CA GLU A 8 -10.24 -6.07 -11.26
C GLU A 8 -10.78 -5.23 -10.09
N ASP A 9 -11.10 -5.87 -8.96
CA ASP A 9 -11.53 -5.15 -7.74
C ASP A 9 -10.40 -4.28 -7.17
N PHE A 10 -9.16 -4.75 -7.21
CA PHE A 10 -8.00 -3.95 -6.80
C PHE A 10 -7.88 -2.67 -7.63
N GLU A 11 -7.93 -2.78 -8.97
CA GLU A 11 -7.87 -1.64 -9.87
C GLU A 11 -9.07 -0.71 -9.70
N ALA A 12 -10.27 -1.27 -9.50
CA ALA A 12 -11.48 -0.49 -9.28
C ALA A 12 -11.36 0.38 -8.03
N HIS A 13 -10.94 -0.20 -6.89
CA HIS A 13 -10.69 0.54 -5.66
C HIS A 13 -9.56 1.57 -5.82
N PHE A 14 -8.47 1.20 -6.51
CA PHE A 14 -7.39 2.13 -6.79
C PHE A 14 -7.88 3.37 -7.57
N HIS A 15 -8.61 3.15 -8.66
CA HIS A 15 -9.14 4.24 -9.47
C HIS A 15 -10.21 5.07 -8.75
N ALA A 16 -11.04 4.44 -7.91
CA ALA A 16 -11.98 5.14 -7.06
C ALA A 16 -11.25 6.08 -6.08
N ALA A 17 -10.15 5.64 -5.48
CA ALA A 17 -9.31 6.49 -4.63
C ALA A 17 -8.72 7.68 -5.39
N GLU A 18 -8.15 7.45 -6.59
CA GLU A 18 -7.57 8.52 -7.42
C GLU A 18 -8.63 9.56 -7.83
N ALA A 19 -9.87 9.14 -8.04
CA ALA A 19 -10.99 10.01 -8.43
C ALA A 19 -11.68 10.69 -7.24
N ALA A 20 -11.52 10.18 -6.02
CA ALA A 20 -12.15 10.73 -4.82
C ALA A 20 -11.63 12.14 -4.53
N GLY A 21 -12.52 13.11 -4.33
CA GLY A 21 -12.15 14.47 -3.89
C GLY A 21 -12.02 14.63 -2.37
N ASP A 22 -12.57 13.68 -1.63
CA ASP A 22 -12.58 13.64 -0.17
C ASP A 22 -11.49 12.69 0.34
N ASP A 23 -10.72 13.15 1.34
CA ASP A 23 -9.56 12.43 1.85
C ASP A 23 -9.95 11.16 2.63
N ASP A 24 -11.11 11.13 3.30
CA ASP A 24 -11.57 9.95 4.05
C ASP A 24 -12.07 8.87 3.09
N VAL A 25 -12.79 9.27 2.04
CA VAL A 25 -13.18 8.36 0.95
C VAL A 25 -11.95 7.82 0.25
N ARG A 26 -10.99 8.68 -0.12
CA ARG A 26 -9.75 8.27 -0.77
C ARG A 26 -8.97 7.27 0.07
N LEU A 27 -8.84 7.52 1.37
CA LEU A 27 -8.15 6.62 2.28
C LEU A 27 -8.87 5.25 2.39
N ALA A 28 -10.20 5.26 2.50
CA ALA A 28 -10.98 4.02 2.57
C ALA A 28 -10.81 3.16 1.30
N GLU A 29 -10.84 3.79 0.13
CA GLU A 29 -10.66 3.11 -1.16
C GLU A 29 -9.22 2.55 -1.31
N TYR A 30 -8.18 3.31 -0.95
CA TYR A 30 -6.83 2.75 -0.92
C TYR A 30 -6.70 1.58 0.07
N GLN A 31 -7.31 1.67 1.25
CA GLN A 31 -7.29 0.56 2.22
C GLN A 31 -7.99 -0.69 1.69
N ALA A 32 -9.09 -0.53 0.96
CA ALA A 32 -9.79 -1.62 0.29
C ALA A 32 -8.91 -2.26 -0.81
N ALA A 33 -8.29 -1.45 -1.68
CA ALA A 33 -7.34 -1.93 -2.68
C ALA A 33 -6.18 -2.70 -2.00
N LEU A 34 -5.53 -2.10 -1.01
CA LEU A 34 -4.42 -2.72 -0.31
C LEU A 34 -4.83 -4.03 0.37
N ALA A 35 -6.04 -4.16 0.91
CA ALA A 35 -6.53 -5.40 1.51
C ALA A 35 -6.60 -6.57 0.53
N LEU A 36 -6.86 -6.30 -0.75
CA LEU A 36 -6.89 -7.31 -1.82
C LEU A 36 -5.49 -7.76 -2.25
N TYR A 37 -4.48 -6.88 -2.09
CA TYR A 37 -3.09 -7.16 -2.45
C TYR A 37 -2.30 -7.78 -1.27
N ALA A 38 -2.36 -9.11 -1.14
CA ALA A 38 -1.87 -9.85 0.03
C ALA A 38 -0.42 -10.38 -0.06
N GLY A 39 0.38 -9.91 -1.02
CA GLY A 39 1.78 -10.31 -1.17
C GLY A 39 1.95 -11.42 -2.20
N ASP A 40 2.60 -11.03 -3.29
CA ASP A 40 2.85 -11.75 -4.52
C ASP A 40 1.57 -12.32 -5.18
N PRO A 41 0.93 -11.56 -6.08
CA PRO A 41 -0.24 -12.07 -6.80
C PRO A 41 0.10 -13.12 -7.85
N LEU A 42 1.38 -13.27 -8.17
CA LEU A 42 1.85 -14.02 -9.33
C LEU A 42 3.03 -14.96 -9.04
N PRO A 43 3.12 -15.68 -7.89
CA PRO A 43 4.24 -16.60 -7.60
C PRO A 43 4.31 -17.80 -8.55
N ARG A 44 3.32 -17.97 -9.45
CA ARG A 44 3.30 -19.00 -10.50
C ARG A 44 3.52 -18.45 -11.91
N MET A 45 3.66 -17.13 -12.05
CA MET A 45 3.72 -16.44 -13.34
C MET A 45 5.05 -15.71 -13.54
N THR A 46 5.88 -15.59 -12.51
CA THR A 46 7.21 -14.96 -12.53
C THR A 46 8.24 -15.66 -13.43
N ASP A 47 8.00 -16.90 -13.86
CA ASP A 47 8.93 -17.66 -14.72
C ASP A 47 8.75 -17.40 -16.23
N GLU A 48 7.71 -16.64 -16.60
CA GLU A 48 7.33 -16.39 -17.99
C GLU A 48 7.62 -14.93 -18.40
N ILE A 49 8.45 -14.70 -19.41
CA ILE A 49 8.90 -13.33 -19.79
C ILE A 49 7.72 -12.38 -20.10
N TRP A 50 6.60 -12.90 -20.61
CA TRP A 50 5.43 -12.09 -20.96
C TRP A 50 4.68 -11.52 -19.73
N THR A 51 4.94 -12.02 -18.52
CA THR A 51 4.28 -11.56 -17.29
C THR A 51 4.99 -10.38 -16.64
N ILE A 52 6.27 -10.15 -16.97
CA ILE A 52 7.10 -9.05 -16.44
C ILE A 52 6.38 -7.68 -16.48
N PRO A 53 5.81 -7.21 -17.61
CA PRO A 53 5.13 -5.91 -17.64
C PRO A 53 3.86 -5.88 -16.80
N ILE A 54 3.16 -7.01 -16.67
CA ILE A 54 1.93 -7.13 -15.88
C ILE A 54 2.27 -7.03 -14.39
N VAL A 55 3.28 -7.78 -13.95
CA VAL A 55 3.81 -7.76 -12.58
C VAL A 55 4.28 -6.35 -12.22
N ALA A 56 5.07 -5.70 -13.08
CA ALA A 56 5.56 -4.35 -12.85
C ALA A 56 4.44 -3.31 -12.73
N TYR A 57 3.37 -3.45 -13.52
CA TYR A 57 2.19 -2.59 -13.42
C TYR A 57 1.53 -2.67 -12.04
N TYR A 58 1.29 -3.88 -11.52
CA TYR A 58 0.65 -4.04 -10.22
C TYR A 58 1.54 -3.65 -9.04
N HIS A 59 2.85 -3.91 -9.11
CA HIS A 59 3.79 -3.36 -8.12
C HIS A 59 3.72 -1.83 -8.06
N SER A 60 3.62 -1.16 -9.22
CA SER A 60 3.49 0.30 -9.29
C SER A 60 2.18 0.79 -8.67
N LEU A 61 1.05 0.15 -9.00
CA LEU A 61 -0.24 0.50 -8.40
C LEU A 61 -0.26 0.29 -6.88
N TYR A 62 0.25 -0.85 -6.41
CA TYR A 62 0.33 -1.14 -4.98
C TYR A 62 1.19 -0.10 -4.24
N THR A 63 2.38 0.21 -4.79
CA THR A 63 3.29 1.18 -4.18
C THR A 63 2.64 2.57 -4.08
N ARG A 64 1.94 3.01 -5.14
CA ARG A 64 1.18 4.27 -5.15
C ARG A 64 0.05 4.27 -4.13
N ALA A 65 -0.73 3.19 -4.06
CA ALA A 65 -1.83 3.07 -3.10
C ALA A 65 -1.32 3.10 -1.66
N ALA A 66 -0.22 2.39 -1.38
CA ALA A 66 0.40 2.35 -0.05
C ALA A 66 0.93 3.74 0.35
N ALA A 67 1.68 4.40 -0.54
CA ALA A 67 2.19 5.75 -0.29
C ALA A 67 1.04 6.75 -0.04
N GLY A 68 0.02 6.77 -0.92
CA GLY A 68 -1.14 7.65 -0.77
C GLY A 68 -1.90 7.42 0.54
N ALA A 69 -2.13 6.16 0.92
CA ALA A 69 -2.76 5.84 2.20
C ALA A 69 -1.91 6.26 3.41
N ILE A 70 -0.59 6.05 3.36
CA ILE A 70 0.33 6.46 4.42
C ILE A 70 0.30 7.98 4.60
N GLU A 71 0.40 8.75 3.51
CA GLU A 71 0.35 10.22 3.55
C GLU A 71 -0.96 10.73 4.14
N LEU A 72 -2.10 10.15 3.75
CA LEU A 72 -3.42 10.50 4.29
C LEU A 72 -3.52 10.19 5.79
N LEU A 73 -3.04 9.02 6.22
CA LEU A 73 -2.99 8.66 7.64
C LEU A 73 -2.10 9.61 8.44
N GLU A 74 -0.94 9.99 7.89
CA GLU A 74 -0.07 10.98 8.52
C GLU A 74 -0.72 12.37 8.61
N LYS A 75 -1.42 12.81 7.56
CA LYS A 75 -2.18 14.07 7.54
C LYS A 75 -3.31 14.08 8.57
N GLN A 76 -3.93 12.93 8.81
CA GLN A 76 -4.98 12.74 9.82
C GLN A 76 -4.43 12.46 11.22
N GLU A 77 -3.11 12.58 11.44
CA GLU A 77 -2.43 12.29 12.70
C GLU A 77 -2.58 10.82 13.18
N ARG A 78 -3.04 9.91 12.31
CA ARG A 78 -3.24 8.48 12.57
C ARG A 78 -1.92 7.71 12.45
N THR A 79 -0.91 8.17 13.18
CA THR A 79 0.49 7.73 13.04
C THR A 79 0.68 6.23 13.31
N ALA A 80 -0.07 5.65 14.26
CA ALA A 80 0.04 4.22 14.56
C ALA A 80 -0.40 3.34 13.37
N GLU A 81 -1.45 3.75 12.66
CA GLU A 81 -1.95 3.05 11.48
C GLU A 81 -1.01 3.21 10.29
N ALA A 82 -0.44 4.41 10.09
CA ALA A 82 0.59 4.64 9.08
C ALA A 82 1.81 3.72 9.29
N VAL A 83 2.30 3.60 10.54
CA VAL A 83 3.41 2.71 10.90
C VAL A 83 3.05 1.23 10.63
N ALA A 84 1.84 0.80 11.00
CA ALA A 84 1.39 -0.56 10.74
C ALA A 84 1.32 -0.86 9.24
N LEU A 85 0.83 0.09 8.44
CA LEU A 85 0.77 -0.02 6.99
C LEU A 85 2.17 -0.07 6.37
N CYS A 86 3.11 0.80 6.78
CA CYS A 86 4.49 0.75 6.29
C CYS A 86 5.14 -0.63 6.52
N ARG A 87 4.95 -1.20 7.72
CA ARG A 87 5.50 -2.53 8.05
C ARG A 87 4.94 -3.63 7.15
N ARG A 88 3.63 -3.59 6.88
CA ARG A 88 2.99 -4.53 5.95
C ARG A 88 3.49 -4.32 4.52
N ALA A 89 3.58 -3.06 4.09
CA ALA A 89 4.01 -2.73 2.74
C ALA A 89 5.45 -3.13 2.46
N ILE A 90 6.37 -2.96 3.41
CA ILE A 90 7.77 -3.43 3.31
C ILE A 90 7.85 -4.95 3.18
N HIS A 91 6.94 -5.70 3.79
CA HIS A 91 6.92 -7.16 3.64
C HIS A 91 6.56 -7.59 2.21
N ILE A 92 5.73 -6.79 1.52
CA ILE A 92 5.26 -7.06 0.16
C ILE A 92 6.22 -6.47 -0.88
N GLU A 93 6.72 -5.25 -0.63
CA GLU A 93 7.60 -4.48 -1.50
C GLU A 93 8.91 -4.10 -0.78
N PRO A 94 9.81 -5.06 -0.51
CA PRO A 94 10.97 -4.83 0.34
C PRO A 94 12.00 -3.85 -0.24
N TYR A 95 11.92 -3.55 -1.54
CA TYR A 95 12.86 -2.70 -2.27
C TYR A 95 12.39 -1.25 -2.46
N GLN A 96 11.21 -0.88 -1.94
CA GLN A 96 10.69 0.48 -2.04
C GLN A 96 11.21 1.33 -0.87
N GLU A 97 12.25 2.13 -1.11
CA GLU A 97 12.95 2.92 -0.08
C GLU A 97 12.03 3.91 0.64
N ASP A 98 11.11 4.55 -0.09
CA ASP A 98 10.17 5.54 0.46
C ASP A 98 9.35 4.97 1.63
N LEU A 99 8.97 3.68 1.57
CA LEU A 99 8.22 3.02 2.65
C LEU A 99 9.01 2.97 3.97
N TYR A 100 10.34 2.84 3.90
CA TYR A 100 11.19 2.88 5.07
C TYR A 100 11.33 4.30 5.62
N GLU A 101 11.36 5.32 4.75
CA GLU A 101 11.38 6.73 5.19
C GLU A 101 10.13 7.05 6.01
N HIS A 102 8.94 6.73 5.48
CA HIS A 102 7.67 6.92 6.21
C HIS A 102 7.66 6.16 7.54
N LEU A 103 8.16 4.91 7.56
CA LEU A 103 8.25 4.13 8.80
C LEU A 103 9.15 4.80 9.85
N MET A 104 10.34 5.24 9.45
CA MET A 104 11.28 5.92 10.36
C MET A 104 10.66 7.19 10.93
N ARG A 105 10.05 8.02 10.09
CA ARG A 105 9.36 9.25 10.52
C ARG A 105 8.22 8.97 11.49
N GLY A 106 7.38 7.98 11.20
CA GLY A 106 6.29 7.57 12.08
C GLY A 106 6.80 7.06 13.43
N LEU A 107 7.86 6.26 13.45
CA LEU A 107 8.45 5.74 14.69
C LEU A 107 9.03 6.85 15.57
N LEU A 108 9.73 7.83 15.00
CA LEU A 108 10.23 9.00 15.74
C LEU A 108 9.08 9.74 16.44
N ARG A 109 8.01 10.08 15.70
CA ARG A 109 6.82 10.74 16.26
C ARG A 109 6.18 9.94 17.40
N THR A 110 6.05 8.62 17.26
CA THR A 110 5.50 7.77 18.35
C THR A 110 6.45 7.59 19.54
N GLY A 111 7.76 7.72 19.32
CA GLY A 111 8.77 7.68 20.37
C GLY A 111 8.75 8.95 21.21
N ASP A 112 8.65 10.11 20.56
CA ASP A 112 8.53 11.42 21.21
C ASP A 112 7.26 11.51 22.08
N MET A 113 6.13 10.99 21.59
CA MET A 113 4.86 10.98 22.32
C MET A 113 4.84 10.04 23.55
N LYS A 114 5.75 9.07 23.64
CA LYS A 114 5.87 8.18 24.82
C LYS A 114 6.82 8.73 25.89
N GLY A 115 7.64 9.72 25.54
CA GLY A 115 8.61 10.35 26.44
C GLY A 115 8.11 11.63 27.12
N ALA A 116 6.92 12.12 26.77
CA ALA A 116 6.25 13.30 27.35
C ALA A 116 5.15 12.89 28.33
#